data_AF-A0A6G0W3X7-F1
#
_entry.id   AF-A0A6G0W3X7-F1
#
_cell.length_a   1.000
_cell.length_b   1.000
_cell.length_c   1.000
_cell.angle_alpha   90.00
_cell.angle_beta   90.00
_cell.angle_gamma   90.00
#
_symmetry.space_group_name_H-M   'P 1'
#
loop_
_entity.id
_entity.type
_entity.pdbx_description
1 polymer ?
#
loop_
_entity_poly.entity_id
_entity_poly.type
_entity_poly.pdbx_seq_one_letter_code
_entity_poly.pdbx_strand_id
1 'polypeptide(L)'
;MFEAKIVVGTNVMVLKSFLFVSSSPQSCLERSMTELKSHFELIPQQYEEIPYQDLNLKELVGQGHFGDAYRAEYKGKDVVVKILRAQTFGESSDDIVQEFRHEATALSMFGHHPNIVPFVGASTDLSQPLALVTAYLPYGSLSQYLSKNEMSIEQKQTVLKDAAAGLLNIHEGRFIHRDMAARNLLIDGNLRAKICDFGMCRRVDSYGGSHFESGVGPLKYMGPESLSPPHSFSYRSDAYSFGVLMWETFTEVTPYKGLRGDEAAALVLEGKCLNACADGIPARYIKLMARCFYEDPSKRPSMTEIYKSLSA
;
A
#
# COMPACT_ATOMS: atom_id res chain seq x y z
N MET A 1 -23.10 12.13 -10.86
CA MET A 1 -23.02 10.76 -10.30
C MET A 1 -23.30 10.88 -8.83
N PHE A 2 -24.35 10.22 -8.34
CA PHE A 2 -24.64 10.14 -6.92
C PHE A 2 -24.22 8.75 -6.45
N GLU A 3 -23.42 8.70 -5.39
CA GLU A 3 -22.95 7.45 -4.79
C GLU A 3 -23.36 7.42 -3.32
N ALA A 4 -24.07 6.36 -2.91
CA ALA A 4 -24.43 6.14 -1.52
C ALA A 4 -24.06 4.71 -1.12
N LYS A 5 -23.40 4.57 0.03
CA LYS A 5 -23.11 3.27 0.64
C LYS A 5 -24.22 2.93 1.60
N ILE A 6 -24.82 1.76 1.42
CA ILE A 6 -25.87 1.22 2.27
C ILE A 6 -25.33 -0.06 2.89
N VAL A 7 -25.31 -0.11 4.22
CA VAL A 7 -24.86 -1.28 4.98
C VAL A 7 -26.09 -1.94 5.58
N VAL A 8 -26.33 -3.22 5.26
CA VAL A 8 -27.40 -4.04 5.85
C VAL A 8 -26.80 -5.35 6.34
N GLY A 9 -26.56 -5.44 7.65
CA GLY A 9 -25.93 -6.60 8.27
C GLY A 9 -24.53 -6.88 7.71
N THR A 10 -24.30 -8.09 7.22
CA THR A 10 -23.00 -8.50 6.64
C THR A 10 -22.77 -7.98 5.21
N ASN A 11 -23.80 -7.40 4.56
CA ASN A 11 -23.71 -6.98 3.17
C ASN A 11 -23.53 -5.46 3.06
N VAL A 12 -22.52 -5.05 2.29
CA VAL A 12 -22.29 -3.65 1.92
C VAL A 12 -22.67 -3.45 0.46
N MET A 13 -23.61 -2.55 0.22
CA MET A 13 -24.10 -2.21 -1.11
C MET A 13 -23.68 -0.79 -1.47
N VAL A 14 -23.29 -0.59 -2.72
CA VAL A 14 -22.99 0.74 -3.26
C VAL A 14 -24.04 1.08 -4.31
N LEU A 15 -24.89 2.05 -4.00
CA LEU A 15 -25.84 2.59 -4.96
C LEU A 15 -25.13 3.65 -5.79
N LYS A 16 -24.92 3.38 -7.09
CA LYS A 16 -24.45 4.36 -8.06
C LYS A 16 -25.59 4.78 -8.97
N SER A 17 -25.90 6.07 -8.96
CA SER A 17 -26.89 6.69 -9.83
C SER A 17 -26.21 7.65 -10.79
N PHE A 18 -26.49 7.48 -12.09
CA PHE A 18 -25.95 8.30 -13.17
C PHE A 18 -27.05 9.19 -13.74
N LEU A 19 -26.81 10.50 -13.74
CA LEU A 19 -27.70 11.47 -14.36
C LEU A 19 -27.21 11.72 -15.79
N PHE A 20 -27.99 11.32 -16.78
CA PHE A 20 -27.71 11.68 -18.17
C PHE A 20 -28.58 12.87 -18.57
N VAL A 21 -27.94 13.97 -18.95
CA VAL A 21 -28.61 15.14 -19.51
C VAL A 21 -28.27 15.18 -20.99
N SER A 22 -29.22 14.85 -21.85
CA SER A 22 -29.08 15.14 -23.28
C SER A 22 -29.71 16.50 -23.58
N SER A 23 -28.95 17.40 -24.21
CA SER A 23 -29.53 18.59 -24.84
C SER A 23 -29.70 18.32 -26.34
N SER A 24 -30.94 18.29 -26.84
CA SER A 24 -31.18 18.51 -28.26
C SER A 24 -31.06 20.02 -28.55
N PRO A 25 -30.44 20.43 -29.67
CA PRO A 25 -30.37 21.83 -30.04
C PRO A 25 -31.67 22.22 -30.74
N GLN A 26 -32.77 22.35 -30.00
CA GLN A 26 -33.97 23.04 -30.50
C GLN A 26 -34.79 23.58 -29.33
N SER A 27 -34.94 24.91 -29.35
CA SER A 27 -35.81 25.79 -28.54
C SER A 27 -35.77 25.64 -27.02
N CYS A 28 -35.31 26.71 -26.37
CA CYS A 28 -35.48 26.98 -24.95
C CYS A 28 -36.94 26.76 -24.49
N LEU A 29 -37.09 26.17 -23.30
CA LEU A 29 -38.32 25.94 -22.53
C LEU A 29 -39.00 24.57 -22.76
N GLU A 30 -38.31 23.49 -22.38
CA GLU A 30 -38.82 22.38 -21.54
C GLU A 30 -37.79 21.25 -21.53
N ARG A 31 -37.00 21.15 -20.46
CA ARG A 31 -36.09 20.00 -20.25
C ARG A 31 -36.92 18.83 -19.72
N SER A 32 -37.35 17.93 -20.60
CA SER A 32 -37.95 16.66 -20.18
C SER A 32 -36.88 15.79 -19.52
N MET A 33 -37.07 15.46 -18.23
CA MET A 33 -36.19 14.58 -17.46
C MET A 33 -36.67 13.13 -17.63
N THR A 34 -35.87 12.30 -18.31
CA THR A 34 -36.13 10.85 -18.41
C THR A 34 -35.78 10.12 -17.11
N GLU A 35 -36.65 9.20 -16.69
CA GLU A 35 -36.51 8.41 -15.46
C GLU A 35 -35.27 7.48 -15.48
N LEU A 36 -34.65 7.32 -14.33
CA LEU A 36 -33.29 6.82 -14.15
C LEU A 36 -33.29 5.31 -13.88
N LYS A 37 -32.70 4.50 -14.76
CA LYS A 37 -32.48 3.06 -14.51
C LYS A 37 -31.23 2.85 -13.67
N SER A 38 -31.39 2.31 -12.46
CA SER A 38 -30.29 1.85 -11.60
C SER A 38 -30.03 0.35 -11.80
N HIS A 39 -28.75 -0.04 -11.75
CA HIS A 39 -28.34 -1.45 -11.70
C HIS A 39 -27.43 -1.64 -10.48
N PHE A 40 -27.62 -2.75 -9.78
CA PHE A 40 -26.83 -3.17 -8.63
C PHE A 40 -25.65 -4.03 -9.12
N GLU A 41 -24.43 -3.73 -8.68
CA GLU A 41 -23.28 -4.60 -8.92
C GLU A 41 -22.64 -4.96 -7.58
N LEU A 42 -22.71 -6.25 -7.24
CA LEU A 42 -21.97 -6.84 -6.11
C LEU A 42 -20.57 -7.17 -6.64
N ILE A 43 -19.52 -6.54 -6.10
CA ILE A 43 -18.15 -7.06 -6.29
C ILE A 43 -18.06 -8.29 -5.39
N PRO A 44 -17.97 -9.52 -5.94
CA PRO A 44 -17.92 -10.70 -5.10
C PRO A 44 -16.62 -10.67 -4.29
N GLN A 45 -16.70 -10.91 -2.97
CA GLN A 45 -15.52 -11.22 -2.17
C GLN A 45 -14.90 -12.50 -2.74
N GLN A 46 -13.83 -12.38 -3.52
CA GLN A 46 -13.09 -13.51 -4.09
C GLN A 46 -11.84 -13.78 -3.25
N TYR A 47 -12.04 -14.03 -1.96
CA TYR A 47 -11.00 -14.60 -1.12
C TYR A 47 -11.54 -15.82 -0.39
N GLU A 48 -10.65 -16.76 -0.10
CA GLU A 48 -11.01 -17.96 0.65
C GLU A 48 -11.36 -17.55 2.08
N GLU A 49 -12.59 -17.85 2.52
CA GLU A 49 -12.95 -17.74 3.93
C GLU A 49 -12.30 -18.91 4.68
N ILE A 50 -11.47 -18.59 5.67
CA ILE A 50 -10.69 -19.55 6.43
C ILE A 50 -11.22 -19.55 7.87
N PRO A 51 -11.76 -20.67 8.38
CA PRO A 51 -12.10 -20.80 9.78
C PRO A 51 -10.87 -20.53 10.65
N TYR A 52 -10.98 -19.62 11.63
CA TYR A 52 -9.85 -19.26 12.49
C TYR A 52 -9.25 -20.48 13.20
N GLN A 53 -10.07 -21.48 13.54
CA GLN A 53 -9.61 -22.70 14.21
C GLN A 53 -8.71 -23.59 13.33
N ASP A 54 -8.74 -23.41 12.01
CA ASP A 54 -7.86 -24.13 11.08
C ASP A 54 -6.45 -23.51 11.00
N LEU A 55 -6.24 -22.34 11.62
CA LEU A 55 -4.96 -21.63 11.65
C LEU A 55 -4.13 -22.05 12.86
N ASN A 56 -3.15 -22.92 12.64
CA ASN A 56 -2.23 -23.36 13.68
C ASN A 56 -1.14 -22.32 13.89
N LEU A 57 -1.40 -21.32 14.76
CA LEU A 57 -0.46 -20.24 15.06
C LEU A 57 0.85 -20.77 15.68
N LYS A 58 1.97 -20.19 15.23
CA LYS A 58 3.33 -20.48 15.68
C LYS A 58 3.95 -19.20 16.28
N GLU A 59 5.17 -18.85 15.88
CA GLU A 59 5.89 -17.68 16.37
C GLU A 59 5.36 -16.34 15.80
N LEU A 60 5.50 -15.28 16.60
CA LEU A 60 5.29 -13.91 16.15
C LEU A 60 6.41 -13.51 15.17
N VAL A 61 6.04 -13.01 14.00
CA VAL A 61 6.99 -12.60 12.93
C VAL A 61 7.01 -11.10 12.68
N GLY A 62 6.00 -10.36 13.14
CA GLY A 62 5.97 -8.90 13.04
C GLY A 62 4.94 -8.27 13.96
N GLN A 63 5.27 -7.08 14.49
CA GLN A 63 4.34 -6.22 15.21
C GLN A 63 4.18 -4.93 14.41
N GLY A 64 2.96 -4.67 13.96
CA GLY A 64 2.62 -3.47 13.20
C GLY A 64 1.73 -2.53 13.97
N HIS A 65 1.51 -1.35 13.40
CA HIS A 65 0.53 -0.39 13.92
C HIS A 65 -0.90 -0.97 13.85
N PHE A 66 -1.22 -1.71 12.79
CA PHE A 66 -2.58 -2.22 12.54
C PHE A 66 -2.85 -3.58 13.18
N GLY A 67 -1.83 -4.31 13.60
CA GLY A 67 -1.99 -5.70 14.03
C GLY A 67 -0.68 -6.45 14.28
N ASP A 68 -0.83 -7.67 14.77
CA ASP A 68 0.26 -8.63 14.97
C ASP A 68 0.27 -9.66 13.85
N ALA A 69 1.45 -9.95 13.32
CA ALA A 69 1.65 -10.97 12.30
C ALA A 69 2.33 -12.20 12.92
N TYR A 70 1.68 -13.35 12.82
CA TYR A 70 2.17 -14.64 13.29
C TYR A 70 2.47 -15.54 12.11
N ARG A 71 3.56 -16.31 12.17
CA ARG A 71 3.69 -17.50 11.33
C ARG A 71 2.63 -18.50 11.80
N ALA A 72 2.03 -19.23 10.87
CA ALA A 72 1.10 -20.30 11.19
C ALA A 72 1.21 -21.42 10.15
N GLU A 73 0.55 -22.53 10.40
CA GLU A 73 0.33 -23.58 9.42
C GLU A 73 -1.15 -23.66 9.04
N TYR A 74 -1.43 -23.73 7.74
CA TYR A 74 -2.76 -23.91 7.19
C TYR A 74 -2.71 -24.93 6.04
N LYS A 75 -3.50 -26.00 6.13
CA LYS A 75 -3.53 -27.11 5.14
C LYS A 75 -2.12 -27.66 4.80
N GLY A 76 -1.27 -27.79 5.82
CA GLY A 76 0.11 -28.30 5.68
C GLY A 76 1.09 -27.33 4.99
N LYS A 77 0.73 -26.06 4.83
CA LYS A 77 1.59 -24.99 4.28
C LYS A 77 1.85 -23.93 5.34
N ASP A 78 3.06 -23.39 5.36
CA ASP A 78 3.37 -22.23 6.19
C ASP A 78 2.71 -20.95 5.60
N VAL A 79 2.05 -20.21 6.47
CA VAL A 79 1.36 -18.94 6.17
C VAL A 79 1.71 -17.88 7.20
N VAL A 80 1.38 -16.62 6.90
CA VAL A 80 1.39 -15.51 7.85
C VAL A 80 -0.03 -15.07 8.12
N VAL A 81 -0.40 -15.01 9.40
CA VAL A 81 -1.69 -14.59 9.91
C VAL A 81 -1.53 -13.22 10.56
N LYS A 82 -2.05 -12.17 9.91
CA LYS A 82 -2.09 -10.81 10.45
C LYS A 82 -3.42 -10.62 11.19
N ILE A 83 -3.36 -10.56 12.51
CA ILE A 83 -4.51 -10.33 13.40
C ILE A 83 -4.61 -8.84 13.68
N LEU A 84 -5.75 -8.22 13.39
CA LEU A 84 -5.96 -6.79 13.65
C LEU A 84 -6.26 -6.53 15.13
N ARG A 85 -5.65 -5.51 15.71
CA ARG A 85 -5.89 -5.13 17.11
C ARG A 85 -7.06 -4.16 17.20
N ALA A 86 -8.07 -4.53 18.00
CA ALA A 86 -9.24 -3.68 18.21
C ALA A 86 -8.94 -2.34 18.89
N GLN A 87 -7.88 -2.27 19.70
CA GLN A 87 -7.53 -1.10 20.50
C GLN A 87 -6.93 0.06 19.69
N THR A 88 -6.58 -0.16 18.41
CA THR A 88 -5.89 0.83 17.56
C THR A 88 -6.85 1.64 16.68
N PHE A 89 -8.13 1.27 16.59
CA PHE A 89 -9.08 1.87 15.66
C PHE A 89 -10.32 2.40 16.39
N GLY A 90 -10.15 3.45 17.19
CA GLY A 90 -11.27 4.09 17.89
C GLY A 90 -12.02 3.17 18.85
N GLU A 91 -13.04 3.70 19.52
CA GLU A 91 -13.86 2.93 20.47
C GLU A 91 -14.92 2.05 19.78
N SER A 92 -14.99 2.05 18.43
CA SER A 92 -16.05 1.39 17.66
C SER A 92 -15.55 0.13 16.93
N SER A 93 -16.30 -0.97 17.07
CA SER A 93 -16.04 -2.23 16.34
C SER A 93 -16.09 -2.08 14.82
N ASP A 94 -16.81 -1.07 14.32
CA ASP A 94 -17.11 -0.89 12.91
C ASP A 94 -15.91 -0.37 12.13
N ASP A 95 -15.07 0.48 12.74
CA ASP A 95 -13.88 1.05 12.08
C ASP A 95 -12.82 -0.03 11.82
N ILE A 96 -12.63 -0.94 12.77
CA ILE A 96 -11.74 -2.10 12.63
C ILE A 96 -12.20 -2.99 11.47
N VAL A 97 -13.50 -3.28 11.40
CA VAL A 97 -14.08 -4.13 10.34
C VAL A 97 -13.94 -3.46 8.98
N GLN A 98 -14.08 -2.13 8.89
CA GLN A 98 -13.89 -1.40 7.64
C GLN A 98 -12.44 -1.43 7.15
N GLU A 99 -11.47 -1.16 8.03
CA GLU A 99 -10.04 -1.22 7.70
C GLU A 99 -9.62 -2.64 7.31
N PHE A 100 -10.12 -3.66 8.03
CA PHE A 100 -9.95 -5.06 7.66
C PHE A 100 -10.45 -5.37 6.26
N ARG A 101 -11.72 -5.05 5.98
CA ARG A 101 -12.34 -5.33 4.68
C ARG A 101 -11.61 -4.60 3.58
N HIS A 102 -11.13 -3.39 3.85
CA HIS A 102 -10.35 -2.61 2.92
C HIS A 102 -9.02 -3.31 2.57
N GLU A 103 -8.25 -3.74 3.57
CA GLU A 103 -6.99 -4.45 3.34
C GLU A 103 -7.22 -5.81 2.65
N ALA A 104 -8.23 -6.58 3.07
CA ALA A 104 -8.62 -7.84 2.43
C ALA A 104 -8.99 -7.65 0.95
N THR A 105 -9.72 -6.57 0.64
CA THR A 105 -10.10 -6.25 -0.74
C THR A 105 -8.89 -5.89 -1.58
N ALA A 106 -7.97 -5.07 -1.07
CA ALA A 106 -6.73 -4.73 -1.75
C ALA A 106 -5.88 -5.97 -2.05
N LEU A 107 -5.72 -6.86 -1.06
CA LEU A 107 -5.00 -8.12 -1.22
C LEU A 107 -5.68 -9.06 -2.22
N SER A 108 -7.01 -9.15 -2.22
CA SER A 108 -7.76 -9.94 -3.20
C SER A 108 -7.58 -9.42 -4.63
N MET A 109 -7.57 -8.09 -4.83
CA MET A 109 -7.36 -7.50 -6.15
C MET A 109 -5.94 -7.69 -6.69
N PHE A 110 -4.93 -7.61 -5.82
CA PHE A 110 -3.54 -7.48 -6.24
C PHE A 110 -2.67 -8.71 -5.94
N GLY A 111 -3.08 -9.58 -5.03
CA GLY A 111 -2.31 -10.72 -4.52
C GLY A 111 -1.95 -11.78 -5.58
N HIS A 112 -2.56 -11.73 -6.76
CA HIS A 112 -2.21 -12.59 -7.88
C HIS A 112 -0.98 -12.12 -8.67
N HIS A 113 -0.54 -10.87 -8.49
CA HIS A 113 0.63 -10.34 -9.17
C HIS A 113 1.93 -10.96 -8.60
N PRO A 114 2.91 -11.35 -9.44
CA PRO A 114 4.12 -12.07 -8.99
C PRO A 114 4.98 -11.29 -7.98
N ASN A 115 4.88 -9.96 -7.96
CA ASN A 115 5.62 -9.08 -7.06
C ASN A 115 4.76 -8.51 -5.91
N ILE A 116 3.65 -9.17 -5.59
CA ILE A 116 2.82 -8.87 -4.43
C ILE A 116 2.69 -10.15 -3.62
N VAL A 117 2.65 -10.02 -2.29
CA VAL A 117 2.55 -11.19 -1.41
C VAL A 117 1.30 -12.01 -1.78
N PRO A 118 1.43 -13.33 -2.01
CA PRO A 118 0.29 -14.16 -2.36
C PRO A 118 -0.74 -14.15 -1.24
N PHE A 119 -1.96 -13.73 -1.57
CA PHE A 119 -3.08 -13.76 -0.65
C PHE A 119 -3.68 -15.16 -0.61
N VAL A 120 -3.85 -15.72 0.59
CA VAL A 120 -4.40 -17.07 0.80
C VAL A 120 -5.89 -16.95 1.11
N GLY A 121 -6.27 -16.05 2.01
CA GLY A 121 -7.65 -15.88 2.42
C GLY A 121 -7.78 -15.03 3.68
N ALA A 122 -8.96 -15.04 4.29
CA ALA A 122 -9.22 -14.27 5.49
C ALA A 122 -10.16 -15.02 6.44
N SER A 123 -10.05 -14.72 7.73
CA SER A 123 -11.00 -15.15 8.76
C SER A 123 -11.83 -13.94 9.16
N THR A 124 -13.15 -14.00 8.92
CA THR A 124 -14.07 -12.87 9.07
C THR A 124 -15.18 -13.10 10.09
N ASP A 125 -15.20 -14.25 10.75
CA ASP A 125 -16.10 -14.54 11.87
C ASP A 125 -15.83 -13.57 13.03
N LEU A 126 -16.81 -12.72 13.34
CA LEU A 126 -16.73 -11.71 14.41
C LEU A 126 -16.72 -12.32 15.81
N SER A 127 -17.02 -13.62 15.97
CA SER A 127 -16.82 -14.35 17.22
C SER A 127 -15.35 -14.72 17.47
N GLN A 128 -14.50 -14.56 16.46
CA GLN A 128 -13.07 -14.83 16.49
C GLN A 128 -12.28 -13.56 16.12
N PRO A 129 -10.95 -13.54 16.34
CA PRO A 129 -10.12 -12.46 15.83
C PRO A 129 -10.17 -12.37 14.30
N LEU A 130 -10.40 -11.17 13.77
CA LEU A 130 -10.29 -10.90 12.34
C LEU A 130 -8.84 -11.08 11.89
N ALA A 131 -8.63 -11.88 10.84
CA ALA A 131 -7.30 -12.22 10.39
C ALA A 131 -7.15 -12.26 8.87
N LEU A 132 -6.04 -11.72 8.36
CA LEU A 132 -5.63 -11.83 6.97
C LEU A 132 -4.55 -12.90 6.84
N VAL A 133 -4.69 -13.78 5.86
CA VAL A 133 -3.78 -14.92 5.66
C VAL A 133 -3.04 -14.75 4.33
N THR A 134 -1.71 -14.71 4.40
CA THR A 134 -0.82 -14.61 3.24
C THR A 134 0.21 -15.73 3.23
N ALA A 135 0.83 -15.99 2.09
CA ALA A 135 1.90 -16.99 2.03
C ALA A 135 3.11 -16.56 2.87
N TYR A 136 3.70 -17.50 3.62
CA TYR A 136 4.94 -17.25 4.34
C TYR A 136 6.13 -17.22 3.38
N LEU A 137 6.97 -16.18 3.51
CA LEU A 137 8.19 -16.00 2.74
C LEU A 137 9.42 -16.11 3.65
N PRO A 138 10.34 -17.07 3.37
CA PRO A 138 11.32 -17.54 4.36
C PRO A 138 12.40 -16.53 4.71
N TYR A 139 12.67 -15.54 3.84
CA TYR A 139 13.71 -14.55 4.06
C TYR A 139 13.21 -13.26 4.74
N GLY A 140 11.92 -13.21 5.08
CA GLY A 140 11.32 -12.06 5.76
C GLY A 140 11.39 -10.80 4.91
N SER A 141 11.41 -9.63 5.57
CA SER A 141 11.50 -8.34 4.88
C SER A 141 12.90 -8.07 4.33
N LEU A 142 13.01 -7.27 3.28
CA LEU A 142 14.28 -6.82 2.69
C LEU A 142 15.15 -6.13 3.73
N SER A 143 14.56 -5.31 4.61
CA SER A 143 15.27 -4.66 5.72
C SER A 143 15.92 -5.69 6.66
N GLN A 144 15.18 -6.74 7.04
CA GLN A 144 15.73 -7.83 7.85
C GLN A 144 16.78 -8.64 7.08
N TYR A 145 16.56 -8.89 5.79
CA TYR A 145 17.46 -9.66 4.95
C TYR A 145 18.82 -8.97 4.81
N LEU A 146 18.85 -7.68 4.44
CA LEU A 146 20.06 -6.87 4.30
C LEU A 146 20.81 -6.70 5.62
N SER A 147 20.13 -6.75 6.77
CA SER A 147 20.80 -6.69 8.08
C SER A 147 21.64 -7.94 8.41
N LYS A 148 21.43 -9.05 7.70
CA LYS A 148 22.03 -10.36 8.00
C LYS A 148 22.81 -10.95 6.82
N ASN A 149 22.57 -10.47 5.61
CA ASN A 149 23.09 -11.04 4.38
C ASN A 149 23.52 -9.90 3.45
N GLU A 150 24.55 -10.18 2.65
CA GLU A 150 24.97 -9.27 1.59
C GLU A 150 24.16 -9.53 0.31
N MET A 151 23.80 -8.45 -0.39
CA MET A 151 23.28 -8.52 -1.75
C MET A 151 24.22 -7.80 -2.71
N SER A 152 24.55 -8.45 -3.82
CA SER A 152 25.18 -7.81 -4.96
C SER A 152 24.31 -6.65 -5.48
N ILE A 153 24.95 -5.75 -6.21
CA ILE A 153 24.26 -4.62 -6.84
C ILE A 153 23.18 -5.11 -7.82
N GLU A 154 23.43 -6.21 -8.52
CA GLU A 154 22.52 -6.85 -9.47
C GLU A 154 21.29 -7.45 -8.76
N GLN A 155 21.48 -8.06 -7.59
CA GLN A 155 20.38 -8.56 -6.75
C GLN A 155 19.52 -7.40 -6.21
N LYS A 156 20.14 -6.33 -5.71
CA LYS A 156 19.44 -5.12 -5.25
C LYS A 156 18.61 -4.50 -6.38
N GLN A 157 19.17 -4.42 -7.58
CA GLN A 157 18.45 -3.94 -8.77
C GLN A 157 17.26 -4.82 -9.12
N THR A 158 17.43 -6.14 -9.03
CA THR A 158 16.37 -7.11 -9.27
C THR A 158 15.21 -6.93 -8.29
N VAL A 159 15.52 -6.79 -7.00
CA VAL A 159 14.55 -6.50 -5.93
C VAL A 159 13.81 -5.18 -6.18
N LEU A 160 14.52 -4.12 -6.57
CA LEU A 160 13.90 -2.83 -6.86
C LEU A 160 13.03 -2.88 -8.12
N LYS A 161 13.44 -3.62 -9.15
CA LYS A 161 12.63 -3.85 -10.36
C LYS A 161 11.34 -4.58 -10.03
N ASP A 162 11.40 -5.60 -9.18
CA ASP A 162 10.24 -6.32 -8.68
C ASP A 162 9.28 -5.41 -7.91
N ALA A 163 9.81 -4.61 -6.98
CA ALA A 163 9.02 -3.63 -6.24
C ALA A 163 8.37 -2.60 -7.17
N ALA A 164 9.08 -2.11 -8.19
CA ALA A 164 8.52 -1.18 -9.17
C ALA A 164 7.39 -1.80 -9.99
N ALA A 165 7.51 -3.09 -10.38
CA ALA A 165 6.46 -3.81 -11.09
C ALA A 165 5.21 -4.00 -10.22
N GLY A 166 5.37 -4.44 -8.98
CA GLY A 166 4.27 -4.59 -8.04
C GLY A 166 3.54 -3.28 -7.77
N LEU A 167 4.28 -2.19 -7.54
CA LEU A 167 3.70 -0.88 -7.28
C LEU A 167 3.01 -0.28 -8.51
N LEU A 168 3.56 -0.52 -9.71
CA LEU A 168 2.89 -0.14 -10.96
C LEU A 168 1.54 -0.84 -11.12
N ASN A 169 1.46 -2.14 -10.83
CA ASN A 169 0.19 -2.89 -10.84
C ASN A 169 -0.85 -2.30 -9.85
N ILE A 170 -0.40 -1.88 -8.66
CA ILE A 170 -1.26 -1.19 -7.68
C ILE A 170 -1.77 0.15 -8.25
N HIS A 171 -0.90 0.93 -8.89
CA HIS A 171 -1.27 2.21 -9.51
C HIS A 171 -2.24 2.03 -10.68
N GLU A 172 -2.08 0.98 -11.49
CA GLU A 172 -3.01 0.63 -12.58
C GLU A 172 -4.40 0.26 -12.05
N GLY A 173 -4.47 -0.37 -10.87
CA GLY A 173 -5.72 -0.58 -10.12
C GLY A 173 -6.35 0.69 -9.54
N ARG A 174 -5.72 1.85 -9.74
CA ARG A 174 -6.07 3.17 -9.16
C ARG A 174 -5.93 3.22 -7.64
N PHE A 175 -4.89 2.61 -7.09
CA PHE A 175 -4.55 2.68 -5.68
C PHE A 175 -3.17 3.32 -5.47
N ILE A 176 -2.97 3.89 -4.27
CA ILE A 176 -1.70 4.45 -3.77
C ILE A 176 -1.33 3.63 -2.54
N HIS A 177 -0.08 3.16 -2.44
CA HIS A 177 0.38 2.31 -1.34
C HIS A 177 0.58 3.09 -0.03
N ARG A 178 1.15 4.30 -0.11
CA ARG A 178 1.44 5.23 1.01
C ARG A 178 2.49 4.77 2.04
N ASP A 179 2.90 3.51 2.02
CA ASP A 179 3.99 3.02 2.89
C ASP A 179 5.03 2.15 2.16
N MET A 180 5.63 2.67 1.08
CA MET A 180 6.71 1.96 0.38
C MET A 180 8.03 2.10 1.14
N ALA A 181 8.59 0.97 1.58
CA ALA A 181 9.84 0.89 2.34
C ALA A 181 10.43 -0.53 2.30
N ALA A 182 11.72 -0.72 2.62
CA ALA A 182 12.34 -2.05 2.60
C ALA A 182 11.72 -3.02 3.62
N ARG A 183 11.14 -2.50 4.71
CA ARG A 183 10.40 -3.32 5.69
C ARG A 183 9.10 -3.91 5.12
N ASN A 184 8.54 -3.33 4.06
CA ASN A 184 7.30 -3.75 3.40
C ASN A 184 7.55 -4.48 2.06
N LEU A 185 8.80 -4.91 1.83
CA LEU A 185 9.15 -5.84 0.75
C LEU A 185 9.58 -7.16 1.35
N LEU A 186 8.83 -8.22 1.13
CA LEU A 186 9.21 -9.58 1.51
C LEU A 186 10.09 -10.22 0.44
N ILE A 187 11.05 -11.04 0.85
CA ILE A 187 11.97 -11.75 -0.04
C ILE A 187 11.62 -13.23 -0.08
N ASP A 188 11.38 -13.76 -1.28
CA ASP A 188 11.07 -15.18 -1.48
C ASP A 188 12.34 -16.03 -1.66
N GLY A 189 12.17 -17.36 -1.70
CA GLY A 189 13.28 -18.32 -1.82
C GLY A 189 14.18 -18.14 -3.04
N ASN A 190 13.73 -17.38 -4.06
CA ASN A 190 14.49 -17.08 -5.27
C ASN A 190 15.07 -15.65 -5.26
N LEU A 191 15.12 -15.01 -4.08
CA LEU A 191 15.56 -13.62 -3.88
C LEU A 191 14.77 -12.61 -4.72
N ARG A 192 13.47 -12.87 -4.91
CA ARG A 192 12.54 -11.93 -5.56
C ARG A 192 11.75 -11.17 -4.52
N ALA A 193 11.43 -9.92 -4.83
CA ALA A 193 10.69 -9.05 -3.92
C ALA A 193 9.18 -9.15 -4.13
N LYS A 194 8.44 -9.14 -3.03
CA LYS A 194 6.97 -9.07 -3.01
C LYS A 194 6.50 -7.99 -2.04
N ILE A 195 5.70 -7.05 -2.54
CA ILE A 195 5.11 -5.99 -1.71
C ILE A 195 4.12 -6.61 -0.73
N CYS A 196 4.19 -6.18 0.53
CA CYS A 196 3.25 -6.53 1.58
C CYS A 196 2.72 -5.28 2.31
N ASP A 197 1.81 -5.49 3.25
CA ASP A 197 1.19 -4.47 4.12
C ASP A 197 0.37 -3.41 3.38
N PHE A 198 -0.90 -3.73 3.13
CA PHE A 198 -1.82 -2.90 2.38
C PHE A 198 -2.73 -2.06 3.29
N GLY A 199 -2.48 -2.03 4.61
CA GLY A 199 -3.32 -1.33 5.58
C GLY A 199 -3.44 0.17 5.31
N MET A 200 -2.41 0.78 4.71
CA MET A 200 -2.38 2.20 4.34
C MET A 200 -2.76 2.47 2.89
N CYS A 201 -2.92 1.41 2.09
CA CYS A 201 -3.23 1.53 0.67
C CYS A 201 -4.61 2.20 0.50
N ARG A 202 -4.82 3.09 -0.46
CA ARG A 202 -6.14 3.72 -0.69
C ARG A 202 -6.40 3.96 -2.17
N ARG A 203 -7.66 3.92 -2.60
CA ARG A 203 -8.06 4.32 -3.96
C ARG A 203 -7.80 5.80 -4.17
N VAL A 204 -7.36 6.16 -5.37
CA VAL A 204 -7.29 7.56 -5.81
C VAL A 204 -8.69 8.18 -5.78
N ASP A 205 -8.76 9.47 -5.41
CA ASP A 205 -10.00 10.26 -5.28
C ASP A 205 -10.96 9.84 -4.15
N SER A 206 -10.54 8.96 -3.23
CA SER A 206 -11.33 8.66 -2.03
C SER A 206 -11.25 9.83 -1.04
N TYR A 207 -12.33 10.61 -0.94
CA TYR A 207 -12.52 11.58 0.14
C TYR A 207 -12.74 10.81 1.46
N GLY A 208 -11.90 11.08 2.47
CA GLY A 208 -12.11 10.56 3.83
C GLY A 208 -11.31 9.31 4.22
N GLY A 209 -10.07 9.15 3.75
CA GLY A 209 -9.18 8.06 4.18
C GLY A 209 -7.79 8.56 4.55
N SER A 210 -7.54 8.68 5.86
CA SER A 210 -6.37 9.21 6.56
C SER A 210 -6.31 10.74 6.70
N HIS A 211 -7.07 11.28 7.66
CA HIS A 211 -6.39 12.21 8.56
C HIS A 211 -5.27 11.39 9.21
N PHE A 212 -4.04 11.50 8.71
CA PHE A 212 -2.93 11.25 9.62
C PHE A 212 -3.08 12.33 10.68
N GLU A 213 -3.42 11.94 11.90
CA GLU A 213 -3.19 12.85 13.01
C GLU A 213 -1.73 13.30 12.94
N SER A 214 -1.48 14.58 13.20
CA SER A 214 -0.15 15.17 13.11
C SER A 214 0.88 14.28 13.82
N GLY A 215 1.82 13.71 13.08
CA GLY A 215 2.89 12.86 13.62
C GLY A 215 2.67 11.34 13.50
N VAL A 216 1.54 10.87 12.98
CA VAL A 216 1.29 9.45 12.71
C VAL A 216 1.69 9.11 11.27
N GLY A 217 2.36 7.98 11.05
CA GLY A 217 2.74 7.47 9.72
C GLY A 217 4.25 7.35 9.46
N PRO A 218 4.66 6.83 8.29
CA PRO A 218 6.07 6.63 7.92
C PRO A 218 6.77 7.93 7.53
N LEU A 219 6.87 8.90 8.45
CA LEU A 219 7.33 10.28 8.19
C LEU A 219 8.66 10.38 7.42
N LYS A 220 9.60 9.45 7.68
CA LYS A 220 10.91 9.36 7.00
C LYS A 220 10.83 9.01 5.51
N TYR A 221 9.68 8.54 5.04
CA TYR A 221 9.43 8.08 3.68
C TYR A 221 8.48 9.02 2.91
N MET A 222 7.95 10.06 3.57
CA MET A 222 6.96 10.95 3.00
C MET A 222 7.59 12.13 2.26
N GLY A 223 6.98 12.53 1.15
CA GLY A 223 7.30 13.77 0.46
C GLY A 223 6.75 15.00 1.17
N PRO A 224 7.23 16.21 0.84
CA PRO A 224 6.83 17.45 1.50
C PRO A 224 5.32 17.71 1.45
N GLU A 225 4.65 17.35 0.34
CA GLU A 225 3.20 17.49 0.18
C GLU A 225 2.39 16.57 1.09
N SER A 226 2.96 15.41 1.46
CA SER A 226 2.34 14.46 2.39
C SER A 226 2.60 14.84 3.85
N LEU A 227 3.65 15.62 4.13
CA LEU A 227 4.02 16.08 5.46
C LEU A 227 3.30 17.36 5.90
N SER A 228 2.90 18.20 4.94
CA SER A 228 2.21 19.47 5.23
C SER A 228 0.70 19.38 5.04
N PRO A 229 -0.12 19.88 5.98
CA PRO A 229 -1.57 20.05 5.78
C PRO A 229 -1.86 20.87 4.52
N PRO A 230 -2.83 20.47 3.68
CA PRO A 230 -3.86 19.45 3.92
C PRO A 230 -3.48 17.98 3.62
N HIS A 231 -2.21 17.58 3.74
CA HIS A 231 -1.68 16.21 3.56
C HIS A 231 -2.15 15.56 2.25
N SER A 232 -1.35 15.71 1.19
CA SER A 232 -1.66 15.16 -0.12
C SER A 232 -0.96 13.81 -0.36
N PHE A 233 -1.70 12.85 -0.91
CA PHE A 233 -1.18 11.56 -1.33
C PHE A 233 -1.58 11.30 -2.79
N SER A 234 -0.62 10.85 -3.59
CA SER A 234 -0.81 10.60 -5.02
C SER A 234 0.16 9.51 -5.51
N TYR A 235 0.04 9.10 -6.77
CA TYR A 235 1.08 8.26 -7.39
C TYR A 235 2.48 8.90 -7.30
N ARG A 236 2.56 10.23 -7.23
CA ARG A 236 3.81 10.99 -7.11
C ARG A 236 4.36 11.00 -5.68
N SER A 237 3.51 10.86 -4.66
CA SER A 237 3.98 10.65 -3.27
C SER A 237 4.59 9.25 -3.14
N ASP A 238 3.96 8.23 -3.73
CA ASP A 238 4.54 6.88 -3.81
C ASP A 238 5.89 6.87 -4.55
N ALA A 239 6.04 7.66 -5.62
CA ALA A 239 7.33 7.80 -6.33
C ALA A 239 8.43 8.39 -5.43
N TYR A 240 8.08 9.32 -4.52
CA TYR A 240 9.02 9.85 -3.52
C TYR A 240 9.43 8.74 -2.53
N SER A 241 8.46 8.03 -1.94
CA SER A 241 8.73 6.91 -1.04
C SER A 241 9.54 5.81 -1.73
N PHE A 242 9.30 5.57 -3.01
CA PHE A 242 10.11 4.65 -3.81
C PHE A 242 11.56 5.13 -3.96
N GLY A 243 11.79 6.45 -4.12
CA GLY A 243 13.12 7.04 -4.07
C GLY A 243 13.83 6.76 -2.75
N VAL A 244 13.12 6.87 -1.61
CA VAL A 244 13.65 6.52 -0.28
C VAL A 244 13.96 5.02 -0.19
N LEU A 245 13.09 4.15 -0.70
CA LEU A 245 13.32 2.71 -0.80
C LEU A 245 14.56 2.37 -1.63
N MET A 246 14.77 3.03 -2.78
CA MET A 246 15.99 2.86 -3.58
C MET A 246 17.23 3.24 -2.77
N TRP A 247 17.20 4.39 -2.08
CA TRP A 247 18.28 4.86 -1.24
C TRP A 247 18.60 3.86 -0.11
N GLU A 248 17.57 3.41 0.62
CA GLU A 248 17.68 2.44 1.70
C GLU A 248 18.24 1.10 1.20
N THR A 249 17.82 0.64 0.02
CA THR A 249 18.28 -0.64 -0.56
C THR A 249 19.74 -0.61 -0.98
N PHE A 250 20.20 0.48 -1.61
CA PHE A 250 21.58 0.58 -2.07
C PHE A 250 22.56 0.84 -0.93
N THR A 251 22.21 1.76 -0.02
CA THR A 251 23.06 2.15 1.10
C THR A 251 23.02 1.15 2.26
N GLU A 252 21.97 0.33 2.35
CA GLU A 252 21.68 -0.58 3.48
C GLU A 252 21.59 0.16 4.83
N VAL A 253 21.27 1.46 4.78
CA VAL A 253 21.15 2.33 5.94
C VAL A 253 19.70 2.74 6.13
N THR A 254 19.24 2.77 7.38
CA THR A 254 17.94 3.33 7.73
C THR A 254 17.87 4.81 7.30
N PRO A 255 16.84 5.24 6.55
CA PRO A 255 16.66 6.64 6.16
C PRO A 255 16.75 7.58 7.36
N TYR A 256 17.52 8.67 7.22
CA TYR A 256 17.71 9.67 8.28
C TYR A 256 18.12 9.01 9.61
N LYS A 257 19.11 8.11 9.57
CA LYS A 257 19.62 7.38 10.75
C LYS A 257 19.99 8.37 11.87
N GLY A 258 19.55 8.06 13.08
CA GLY A 258 19.78 8.90 14.27
C GLY A 258 18.72 9.98 14.52
N LEU A 259 17.85 10.28 13.55
CA LEU A 259 16.75 11.23 13.73
C LEU A 259 15.44 10.51 14.07
N ARG A 260 14.58 11.17 14.85
CA ARG A 260 13.17 10.82 14.99
C ARG A 260 12.42 11.13 13.69
N GLY A 261 11.20 10.59 13.56
CA GLY A 261 10.41 10.74 12.34
C GLY A 261 10.01 12.19 12.05
N ASP A 262 9.64 12.94 13.08
CA ASP A 262 9.29 14.36 13.03
C ASP A 262 10.50 15.25 12.72
N GLU A 263 11.68 14.94 13.27
CA GLU A 263 12.92 15.63 12.94
C GLU A 263 13.30 15.45 11.46
N ALA A 264 13.17 14.22 10.94
CA ALA A 264 13.38 13.95 9.52
C ALA A 264 12.36 14.67 8.64
N ALA A 265 11.09 14.70 9.05
CA ALA A 265 10.04 15.45 8.36
C ALA A 265 10.34 16.95 8.28
N ALA A 266 10.83 17.54 9.38
CA ALA A 266 11.21 18.96 9.40
C ALA A 266 12.32 19.26 8.38
N LEU A 267 13.34 18.40 8.26
CA LEU A 267 14.38 18.56 7.23
C LEU A 267 13.82 18.50 5.81
N VAL A 268 12.87 17.59 5.55
CA VAL A 268 12.20 17.50 4.25
C VAL A 268 11.41 18.77 3.93
N LEU A 269 10.73 19.33 4.92
CA LEU A 269 9.99 20.60 4.77
C LEU A 269 10.90 21.82 4.60
N GLU A 270 12.15 21.75 5.08
CA GLU A 270 13.21 22.75 4.80
C GLU A 270 13.84 22.59 3.41
N GLY A 271 13.35 21.65 2.58
CA GLY A 271 13.88 21.39 1.23
C GLY A 271 15.13 20.50 1.22
N LYS A 272 15.50 19.89 2.35
CA LYS A 272 16.59 18.89 2.39
C LYS A 272 16.01 17.51 2.05
N CYS A 273 16.83 16.64 1.48
CA CYS A 273 16.45 15.25 1.22
C CYS A 273 17.65 14.32 1.42
N LEU A 274 17.43 13.00 1.30
CA LEU A 274 18.50 12.02 1.31
C LEU A 274 19.50 12.29 0.18
N ASN A 275 20.80 12.14 0.47
CA ASN A 275 21.85 12.34 -0.53
C ASN A 275 21.80 11.21 -1.59
N ALA A 276 21.33 11.55 -2.79
CA ALA A 276 21.27 10.63 -3.94
C ALA A 276 22.65 10.19 -4.46
N CYS A 277 23.73 10.85 -4.03
CA CYS A 277 25.13 10.52 -4.35
C CYS A 277 25.86 9.81 -3.19
N ALA A 278 25.14 9.22 -2.23
CA ALA A 278 25.75 8.45 -1.16
C ALA A 278 26.53 7.23 -1.69
N ASP A 279 27.54 6.81 -0.94
CA ASP A 279 28.34 5.64 -1.27
C ASP A 279 27.47 4.39 -1.42
N GLY A 280 27.81 3.54 -2.40
CA GLY A 280 27.06 2.33 -2.74
C GLY A 280 25.91 2.53 -3.74
N ILE A 281 25.49 3.77 -4.03
CA ILE A 281 24.49 4.04 -5.07
C ILE A 281 25.15 4.00 -6.46
N PRO A 282 24.71 3.13 -7.39
CA PRO A 282 25.25 3.11 -8.74
C PRO A 282 25.00 4.42 -9.49
N ALA A 283 26.02 4.94 -10.18
CA ALA A 283 25.97 6.23 -10.88
C ALA A 283 24.75 6.38 -11.82
N ARG A 284 24.31 5.28 -12.44
CA ARG A 284 23.14 5.25 -13.34
C ARG A 284 21.82 5.60 -12.65
N TYR A 285 21.70 5.42 -11.34
CA TYR A 285 20.48 5.67 -10.58
C TYR A 285 20.45 7.02 -9.85
N ILE A 286 21.58 7.72 -9.76
CA ILE A 286 21.68 9.03 -9.08
C ILE A 286 20.64 10.02 -9.64
N LYS A 287 20.56 10.15 -10.97
CA LYS A 287 19.62 11.07 -11.62
C LYS A 287 18.16 10.67 -11.40
N LEU A 288 17.85 9.38 -11.41
CA LEU A 288 16.50 8.89 -11.18
C LEU A 288 16.06 9.20 -9.75
N MET A 289 16.91 8.88 -8.77
CA MET A 289 16.65 9.08 -7.36
C MET A 289 16.52 10.56 -7.01
N ALA A 290 17.39 11.42 -7.55
CA ALA A 290 17.28 12.87 -7.39
C ALA A 290 15.94 13.42 -7.93
N ARG A 291 15.45 12.91 -9.07
CA ARG A 291 14.11 13.30 -9.59
C ARG A 291 12.97 12.81 -8.71
N CYS A 292 13.10 11.66 -8.02
CA CYS A 292 12.10 11.20 -7.06
C CYS A 292 11.95 12.17 -5.87
N PHE A 293 13.01 12.89 -5.51
CA PHE A 293 13.03 13.83 -4.39
C PHE A 293 12.72 15.29 -4.77
N TYR A 294 12.23 15.56 -5.98
CA TYR A 294 11.77 16.90 -6.32
C TYR A 294 10.61 17.35 -5.43
N GLU A 295 10.69 18.59 -4.96
CA GLU A 295 9.68 19.19 -4.09
C GLU A 295 8.30 19.20 -4.77
N ASP A 296 8.25 19.71 -6.01
CA ASP A 296 7.06 19.66 -6.87
C ASP A 296 6.75 18.20 -7.32
N PRO A 297 5.65 17.59 -6.84
CA PRO A 297 5.32 16.20 -7.16
C PRO A 297 5.12 15.96 -8.65
N SER A 298 4.71 16.97 -9.43
CA SER A 298 4.46 16.83 -10.86
C SER A 298 5.74 16.58 -11.68
N LYS A 299 6.90 16.98 -11.15
CA LYS A 299 8.21 16.81 -11.78
C LYS A 299 8.87 15.46 -11.46
N ARG A 300 8.33 14.72 -10.50
CA ARG A 300 8.81 13.37 -10.13
C ARG A 300 8.53 12.39 -11.27
N PRO A 301 9.36 11.35 -11.46
CA PRO A 301 9.09 10.32 -12.45
C PRO A 301 7.85 9.52 -12.08
N SER A 302 7.19 8.93 -13.08
CA SER A 302 6.08 8.00 -12.87
C SER A 302 6.64 6.63 -12.50
N MET A 303 5.81 5.77 -11.90
CA MET A 303 6.24 4.39 -11.66
C MET A 303 6.59 3.65 -12.95
N THR A 304 5.96 3.99 -14.07
CA THR A 304 6.34 3.48 -15.40
C THR A 304 7.77 3.91 -15.79
N GLU A 305 8.14 5.18 -15.57
CA GLU A 305 9.49 5.68 -15.85
C GLU A 305 10.53 5.04 -14.91
N ILE A 306 10.19 4.88 -13.63
CA ILE A 306 11.04 4.22 -12.62
C ILE A 306 11.28 2.75 -13.03
N TYR A 307 10.21 2.01 -13.32
CA TYR A 307 10.29 0.60 -13.73
C TYR A 307 11.15 0.42 -14.99
N LYS A 308 10.95 1.27 -16.01
CA LYS A 308 11.77 1.24 -17.23
C LYS A 308 13.24 1.51 -16.95
N SER A 309 13.53 2.48 -16.08
CA SER A 309 14.91 2.82 -15.69
C SER A 309 15.61 1.71 -14.91
N LEU A 310 14.87 0.92 -14.14
CA LEU A 310 15.37 -0.26 -13.43
C LEU A 310 15.48 -1.52 -14.31
N SER A 311 14.85 -1.50 -15.49
CA SER A 311 14.83 -2.60 -16.44
C SER A 311 15.81 -2.47 -17.60
N ALA A 312 16.45 -1.30 -17.72
CA ALA A 312 17.49 -0.99 -18.70
C ALA A 312 18.88 -1.40 -18.17
#